data_AF-A0A0S7XM46-F1
#
_entry.id   AF-A0A0S7XM46-F1
#
_cell.length_a   1.000
_cell.length_b   1.000
_cell.length_c   1.000
_cell.angle_alpha   90.00
_cell.angle_beta   90.00
_cell.angle_gamma   90.00
#
_symmetry.space_group_name_H-M   'P 1'
#
loop_
_entity.id
_entity.type
_entity.pdbx_description
1 polymer ?
#
loop_
_entity_poly.entity_id
_entity_poly.type
_entity_poly.pdbx_seq_one_letter_code
_entity_poly.pdbx_strand_id
1 'polypeptide(L)' 'MNIPLEKAIEVVTEQLKKEDFGVLTKIDVQEKLKEKLGIDFEKYVILGACNPANAYQAILAEENIGLMLPCNVIVYE' A
#
# COMPACT_ATOMS: atom_id res chain seq x y z
N MET A 1 -10.65 11.55 -11.24
CA MET A 1 -11.70 11.25 -10.23
C MET A 1 -11.53 12.26 -9.12
N ASN A 2 -12.61 12.84 -8.60
CA ASN A 2 -12.55 13.79 -7.48
C ASN A 2 -13.33 13.19 -6.31
N ILE A 3 -12.68 12.32 -5.54
CA ILE A 3 -13.29 11.56 -4.45
C ILE A 3 -12.44 11.70 -3.18
N PRO A 4 -13.04 11.61 -1.97
CA PRO A 4 -12.29 11.62 -0.71
C PRO A 4 -11.25 10.51 -0.65
N LEU A 5 -10.14 10.74 0.07
CA LEU A 5 -9.04 9.79 0.24
C LEU A 5 -9.52 8.40 0.69
N GLU A 6 -10.42 8.35 1.65
CA GLU A 6 -10.96 7.11 2.21
C GLU A 6 -11.70 6.32 1.13
N LYS A 7 -12.44 7.03 0.25
CA LYS A 7 -13.11 6.40 -0.88
C LYS A 7 -12.13 5.93 -1.95
N ALA A 8 -11.05 6.69 -2.19
CA ALA A 8 -9.99 6.26 -3.09
C ALA A 8 -9.31 4.98 -2.59
N ILE A 9 -9.04 4.87 -1.30
CA ILE A 9 -8.48 3.66 -0.67
C ILE A 9 -9.41 2.46 -0.86
N GLU A 10 -10.72 2.62 -0.64
CA GLU A 10 -11.71 1.56 -0.89
C GLU A 10 -11.67 1.10 -2.35
N VAL A 11 -11.77 2.04 -3.30
CA VAL A 11 -11.79 1.74 -4.73
C VAL A 11 -10.51 1.03 -5.14
N VAL A 12 -9.34 1.52 -4.71
CA VAL A 12 -8.05 0.89 -5.01
C VAL A 12 -7.99 -0.53 -4.44
N THR A 13 -8.41 -0.73 -3.19
CA THR A 13 -8.42 -2.04 -2.54
C THR A 13 -9.34 -3.03 -3.29
N GLU A 14 -10.51 -2.58 -3.72
CA GLU A 14 -11.44 -3.40 -4.51
C GLU A 14 -10.87 -3.78 -5.88
N GLN A 15 -10.20 -2.85 -6.58
CA GLN A 15 -9.59 -3.15 -7.87
C GLN A 15 -8.41 -4.10 -7.73
N LEU A 16 -7.55 -3.90 -6.72
CA LEU A 16 -6.45 -4.82 -6.41
C LEU A 16 -6.97 -6.24 -6.18
N LYS A 17 -8.06 -6.38 -5.42
CA LYS A 17 -8.67 -7.68 -5.15
C LYS A 17 -9.17 -8.40 -6.40
N LYS A 18 -9.64 -7.68 -7.42
CA LYS A 18 -10.08 -8.27 -8.71
C LYS A 18 -8.93 -8.86 -9.51
N GLU A 19 -7.71 -8.36 -9.29
CA GLU A 19 -6.47 -8.81 -9.93
C GLU A 19 -5.68 -9.77 -9.01
N ASP A 20 -6.35 -10.40 -8.03
CA ASP A 20 -5.77 -11.33 -7.06
C ASP A 20 -4.69 -10.73 -6.14
N PHE A 21 -4.66 -9.40 -5.98
CA PHE A 21 -3.85 -8.74 -4.96
C PHE A 21 -4.63 -8.59 -3.65
N GLY A 22 -4.03 -9.02 -2.55
CA GLY A 22 -4.47 -8.69 -1.18
C GLY A 22 -3.71 -7.50 -0.61
N VAL A 23 -4.36 -6.68 0.22
CA VAL A 23 -3.69 -5.64 1.01
C VAL A 23 -3.22 -6.25 2.33
N LEU A 24 -1.89 -6.33 2.51
CA LEU A 24 -1.24 -6.89 3.71
C LEU A 24 -1.01 -5.84 4.79
N THR A 25 -0.69 -4.62 4.38
CA THR A 25 -0.37 -3.52 5.29
C THR A 25 -1.04 -2.24 4.83
N LYS A 26 -1.40 -1.40 5.79
CA LYS A 26 -1.81 -0.02 5.58
C LYS A 26 -1.03 0.84 6.56
N ILE A 27 -0.32 1.82 6.03
CA ILE A 27 0.47 2.76 6.81
C ILE A 27 -0.12 4.15 6.60
N ASP A 28 -0.67 4.72 7.67
CA ASP A 28 -1.06 6.12 7.69
C ASP A 28 0.16 6.97 8.03
N VAL A 29 0.75 7.61 7.01
CA VAL A 29 1.98 8.38 7.15
C VAL A 29 1.70 9.68 7.90
N GLN A 30 0.55 10.31 7.65
CA GLN A 30 0.13 11.51 8.37
C GLN A 30 0.05 11.26 9.87
N GLU A 31 -0.67 10.21 10.28
CA GLU A 31 -0.81 9.84 11.69
C GLU A 31 0.55 9.53 12.32
N LYS A 32 1.40 8.76 11.63
CA LYS A 32 2.72 8.39 12.17
C LYS A 32 3.66 9.58 12.32
N LEU A 33 3.68 10.51 11.37
CA LEU A 33 4.48 11.74 11.48
C LEU A 33 3.96 12.64 12.59
N LYS A 34 2.63 12.75 12.76
CA LYS A 34 2.04 13.52 13.85
C LYS A 34 2.37 12.93 15.22
N GLU A 35 2.23 11.61 15.38
CA GLU A 35 2.51 10.90 16.63
C GLU A 35 3.99 10.97 17.05
N LYS A 36 4.90 10.81 16.08
CA LYS A 36 6.34 10.68 16.39
C LYS A 36 7.10 11.99 16.37
N LEU A 37 6.69 12.91 15.51
CA LEU A 37 7.43 14.15 15.25
C LEU A 37 6.60 15.41 15.54
N GLY A 38 5.30 15.27 15.81
CA GLY A 38 4.40 16.41 16.03
C GLY A 38 4.05 17.21 14.77
N ILE A 39 4.50 16.73 13.60
CA ILE A 39 4.36 17.42 12.31
C ILE A 39 2.96 17.20 11.75
N ASP A 40 2.28 18.30 11.37
CA ASP A 40 1.08 18.23 10.55
C ASP A 40 1.50 18.04 9.09
N PHE A 41 1.17 16.88 8.53
CA PHE A 41 1.47 16.50 7.15
C PHE A 41 0.16 16.34 6.36
N GLU A 42 0.24 16.39 5.03
CA GLU A 42 -0.91 16.11 4.16
C GLU A 42 -1.35 14.64 4.30
N LYS A 43 -2.61 14.35 3.92
CA LYS A 43 -3.10 12.98 4.01
C LYS A 43 -2.34 12.09 3.04
N TYR A 44 -1.64 11.10 3.59
CA TYR A 44 -0.75 10.25 2.83
C TYR A 44 -0.79 8.83 3.40
N VAL A 45 -1.23 7.87 2.58
CA VAL A 45 -1.37 6.46 2.97
C VAL A 45 -0.59 5.58 2.02
N ILE A 46 0.13 4.61 2.57
CA ILE A 46 0.82 3.55 1.82
C ILE A 46 0.10 2.23 2.08
N LEU A 47 -0.33 1.56 1.01
CA LEU A 47 -0.88 0.21 1.04
C LEU A 47 0.19 -0.77 0.55
N GLY A 48 0.46 -1.82 1.31
CA GLY A 48 1.28 -2.94 0.86
C GLY A 48 0.40 -4.00 0.22
N ALA A 49 0.40 -4.07 -1.11
CA ALA A 49 -0.39 -5.03 -1.89
C ALA A 49 0.47 -6.23 -2.34
N CYS A 50 -0.08 -7.43 -2.30
CA CYS A 50 0.63 -8.65 -2.67
C CYS A 50 -0.29 -9.63 -3.40
N ASN A 51 0.18 -10.11 -4.55
CA ASN A 51 -0.34 -11.32 -5.18
C ASN A 51 0.60 -12.48 -4.79
N PRO A 52 0.14 -13.49 -4.01
CA PRO A 52 1.00 -14.54 -3.49
C PRO A 52 1.69 -15.39 -4.57
N ALA A 53 1.01 -15.64 -5.71
CA ALA A 53 1.57 -16.42 -6.80
C ALA A 53 2.75 -15.68 -7.43
N ASN A 54 2.59 -14.38 -7.72
CA ASN A 54 3.65 -13.54 -8.27
C ASN A 54 4.81 -13.37 -7.28
N ALA A 55 4.53 -13.13 -6.00
CA ALA A 55 5.55 -12.99 -4.96
C ALA A 55 6.38 -14.27 -4.82
N TYR A 56 5.75 -15.44 -4.83
CA TYR A 56 6.44 -16.72 -4.76
C TYR A 56 7.36 -16.94 -5.96
N GLN A 57 6.88 -16.68 -7.18
CA GLN A 57 7.71 -16.80 -8.39
C GLN A 57 8.90 -15.82 -8.37
N ALA A 58 8.70 -14.59 -7.90
CA ALA A 58 9.76 -13.60 -7.78
C ALA A 58 10.84 -14.06 -6.79
N ILE A 59 10.47 -14.55 -5.61
CA ILE A 59 11.41 -15.02 -4.58
C ILE A 59 12.21 -16.24 -5.08
N LEU A 60 11.59 -17.14 -5.84
CA LEU A 60 12.31 -18.27 -6.45
C LEU A 60 13.34 -17.81 -7.50
N ALA A 61 13.07 -16.72 -8.21
CA ALA A 61 13.98 -16.18 -9.21
C ALA A 61 15.13 -15.37 -8.59
N GLU A 62 14.86 -14.63 -7.51
CA GLU A 62 15.84 -13.85 -6.75
C GLU A 62 15.40 -13.75 -5.29
N GLU A 63 16.10 -14.42 -4.38
CA GLU A 63 15.75 -14.47 -2.96
C GLU A 63 15.70 -13.07 -2.33
N ASN A 64 16.61 -12.16 -2.71
CA ASN A 64 16.69 -10.82 -2.13
C ASN A 64 15.59 -9.87 -2.62
N ILE A 65 14.75 -10.28 -3.59
CA ILE A 65 13.64 -9.46 -4.07
C ILE A 65 12.62 -9.14 -2.97
N GLY A 66 12.63 -9.92 -1.87
CA GLY A 66 11.81 -9.66 -0.69
C GLY A 66 11.97 -8.25 -0.10
N LEU A 67 13.13 -7.60 -0.29
CA LEU A 67 13.36 -6.20 0.10
C LEU A 67 12.47 -5.20 -0.66
N MET A 68 11.94 -5.61 -1.81
CA MET A 68 11.06 -4.82 -2.68
C MET A 68 9.58 -5.24 -2.56
N LEU A 69 9.28 -6.21 -1.69
CA LEU A 69 7.93 -6.70 -1.43
C LEU A 69 7.41 -6.17 -0.07
N PRO A 70 6.08 -5.97 0.09
CA PRO A 70 5.04 -6.07 -0.92
C PRO A 70 5.05 -4.89 -1.92
N CYS A 71 4.23 -4.96 -2.97
CA CYS A 71 4.06 -3.86 -3.91
C CYS A 71 3.38 -2.67 -3.21
N ASN A 72 4.11 -1.56 -3.05
CA ASN A 72 3.56 -0.36 -2.43
C ASN A 72 2.63 0.39 -3.40
N VAL A 73 1.46 0.77 -2.91
CA VAL A 73 0.51 1.66 -3.58
C VAL A 73 0.29 2.88 -2.69
N ILE A 74 0.56 4.07 -3.21
CA ILE A 74 0.40 5.33 -2.48
C ILE A 74 -0.93 5.98 -2.83
N VAL A 75 -1.63 6.50 -1.83
CA VAL A 75 -2.88 7.27 -1.97
C VAL A 75 -2.73 8.53 -1.13
N TYR A 76 -2.91 9.69 -1.75
CA TYR A 76 -2.68 11.00 -1.14
C TYR A 76 -3.70 12.03 -1.64
N GLU A 77 -3.87 13.13 -0.90
CA GLU A 77 -4.69 14.30 -1.28
C GLU A 77 -3.95 15.29 -2.19
#